data_AF-A0A956KK82-F1
#
_entry.id   AF-A0A956KK82-F1
#
_cell.length_a   1.000
_cell.length_b   1.000
_cell.length_c   1.000
_cell.angle_alpha   90.00
_cell.angle_beta   90.00
_cell.angle_gamma   90.00
#
_symmetry.space_group_name_H-M   'P 1'
#
loop_
_entity.id
_entity.type
_entity.pdbx_description
1 polymer ?
#
loop_
_entity_poly.entity_id
_entity_poly.type
_entity_poly.pdbx_seq_one_letter_code
_entity_poly.pdbx_strand_id
1 'polypeptide(L)'
;MFAKFYQSELTYLREMGREFAGAHPTSAGLLSERSDDPDVERLLEGFAFLSARIRERVDDAVPEIVHGLAELLLPQYLRPLPAMSIIEFKPQIKALRGVRNVPRGRPVGTNPVEGTALTFQTCYDVDLLPLEMVSVDHDEAVANRPVIRVKMRTTEAGRPIIARDEGIRFFLAGELGLAATLHLWLLRHCAAVEVRSSEERNAPRGEPMRTLERDQIKPVGLRENEAVLPWPKFAPEGSRFVQEYFSLPSKYLFIDVLGLGGLEFAGDYIELSFIFERPPDLPSPLTDESFRLHC
;
A
#
# COMPACT_ATOMS: atom_id res chain seq x y z
N MET A 1 -28.62 -15.41 21.54
CA MET A 1 -29.00 -14.00 21.35
C MET A 1 -30.48 -13.81 21.63
N PHE A 2 -31.35 -14.60 20.99
CA PHE A 2 -32.79 -14.75 21.27
C PHE A 2 -33.25 -14.65 22.73
N ALA A 3 -32.59 -15.33 23.69
CA ALA A 3 -33.01 -15.32 25.10
C ALA A 3 -33.07 -13.90 25.71
N LYS A 4 -32.21 -12.98 25.25
CA LYS A 4 -32.26 -11.57 25.67
C LYS A 4 -33.47 -10.85 25.10
N PHE A 5 -33.82 -11.10 23.84
CA PHE A 5 -35.04 -10.56 23.22
C PHE A 5 -36.29 -11.09 23.94
N TYR A 6 -36.35 -12.39 24.20
CA TYR A 6 -37.47 -12.99 24.94
C TYR A 6 -37.65 -12.38 26.32
N GLN A 7 -36.58 -12.29 27.12
CA GLN A 7 -36.64 -11.69 28.44
C GLN A 7 -37.01 -10.20 28.38
N SER A 8 -36.47 -9.46 27.40
CA SER A 8 -36.83 -8.05 27.19
C SER A 8 -38.29 -7.87 26.85
N GLU A 9 -38.86 -8.69 25.95
CA GLU A 9 -40.26 -8.62 25.56
C GLU A 9 -41.18 -9.03 26.71
N LEU A 10 -40.81 -10.05 27.48
CA LEU A 10 -41.58 -10.49 28.65
C LEU A 10 -41.60 -9.41 29.74
N THR A 11 -40.45 -8.76 30.00
CA THR A 11 -40.39 -7.63 30.94
C THR A 11 -41.19 -6.45 30.43
N TYR A 12 -41.01 -6.06 29.16
CA TYR A 12 -41.75 -4.96 28.54
C TYR A 12 -43.28 -5.18 28.61
N LEU A 13 -43.73 -6.40 28.32
CA LEU A 13 -45.16 -6.73 28.36
C LEU A 13 -45.74 -6.64 29.78
N ARG A 14 -44.96 -7.03 30.79
CA ARG A 14 -45.34 -6.89 32.21
C ARG A 14 -45.39 -5.43 32.66
N GLU A 15 -44.39 -4.64 32.27
CA GLU A 15 -44.34 -3.20 32.58
C GLU A 15 -45.51 -2.45 31.93
N MET A 16 -45.76 -2.69 30.65
CA MET A 16 -46.91 -2.13 29.92
C MET A 16 -48.25 -2.56 30.51
N GLY A 17 -48.37 -3.84 30.90
CA GLY A 17 -49.58 -4.36 31.56
C GLY A 17 -49.86 -3.64 32.89
N ARG A 18 -48.82 -3.41 33.70
CA ARG A 18 -48.89 -2.64 34.95
C ARG A 18 -49.35 -1.20 34.70
N GLU A 19 -48.75 -0.50 33.75
CA GLU A 19 -49.12 0.88 33.42
C GLU A 19 -50.56 0.99 32.90
N PHE A 20 -50.96 0.09 32.01
CA PHE A 20 -52.31 0.05 31.45
C PHE A 20 -53.37 -0.21 32.53
N ALA A 21 -53.11 -1.16 33.43
CA ALA A 21 -53.97 -1.48 34.55
C ALA A 21 -54.14 -0.30 35.52
N GLY A 22 -53.07 0.47 35.77
CA GLY A 22 -53.13 1.70 36.57
C GLY A 22 -53.98 2.80 35.94
N ALA A 23 -53.92 2.94 34.61
CA ALA A 23 -54.69 3.95 33.87
C ALA A 23 -56.17 3.58 33.65
N HIS A 24 -56.50 2.29 33.60
CA HIS A 24 -57.86 1.80 33.30
C HIS A 24 -58.36 0.78 34.34
N PRO A 25 -58.83 1.25 35.51
CA PRO A 25 -59.16 0.40 36.66
C PRO A 25 -60.26 -0.64 36.37
N THR A 26 -61.19 -0.33 35.47
CA THR A 26 -62.29 -1.22 35.06
C THR A 26 -61.83 -2.43 34.25
N SER A 27 -60.64 -2.35 33.62
CA SER A 27 -60.07 -3.39 32.74
C SER A 27 -58.79 -4.01 33.32
N ALA A 28 -58.36 -3.54 34.48
CA ALA A 28 -57.08 -3.83 35.11
C ALA A 28 -56.84 -5.32 35.45
N GLY A 29 -57.90 -6.09 35.70
CA GLY A 29 -57.78 -7.51 36.08
C GLY A 29 -57.28 -8.44 34.97
N LEU A 30 -57.32 -8.01 33.71
CA LEU A 30 -56.98 -8.86 32.55
C LEU A 30 -55.49 -8.83 32.18
N LEU A 31 -54.73 -7.81 32.62
CA LEU A 31 -53.33 -7.56 32.20
C LEU A 31 -52.39 -7.23 33.38
N SER A 32 -52.84 -7.44 34.62
CA SER A 32 -52.04 -7.11 35.82
C SER A 32 -50.85 -8.06 36.00
N GLU A 33 -49.82 -7.56 36.68
CA GLU A 33 -48.47 -8.14 36.91
C GLU A 33 -48.36 -9.62 37.24
N ARG A 34 -49.41 -10.20 37.85
CA ARG A 34 -49.50 -11.61 38.18
C ARG A 34 -50.94 -12.04 38.05
N SER A 35 -51.23 -12.78 36.99
CA SER A 35 -52.43 -13.61 36.97
C SER A 35 -52.18 -14.83 37.86
N ASP A 36 -53.13 -15.17 38.73
CA ASP A 36 -53.10 -16.47 39.45
C ASP A 36 -53.42 -17.64 38.50
N ASP A 37 -53.79 -17.35 37.25
CA ASP A 37 -54.05 -18.34 36.19
C ASP A 37 -52.76 -18.70 35.43
N PRO A 38 -52.26 -19.94 35.56
CA PRO A 38 -51.07 -20.41 34.85
C PRO A 38 -51.20 -20.42 33.33
N ASP A 39 -52.42 -20.57 32.80
CA ASP A 39 -52.66 -20.62 31.36
C ASP A 39 -52.55 -19.22 30.72
N VAL A 40 -52.96 -18.18 31.46
CA VAL A 40 -52.76 -16.77 31.05
C VAL A 40 -51.28 -16.40 31.03
N GLU A 41 -50.50 -16.76 32.06
CA GLU A 41 -49.05 -16.52 32.05
C GLU A 41 -48.36 -17.24 30.89
N ARG A 42 -48.73 -18.49 30.60
CA ARG A 42 -48.21 -19.23 29.44
C ARG A 42 -48.55 -18.58 28.10
N LEU A 43 -49.73 -17.98 27.98
CA LEU A 43 -50.10 -17.21 26.79
C LEU A 43 -49.25 -15.95 26.64
N LEU A 44 -48.99 -15.23 27.73
CA LEU A 44 -48.12 -14.04 27.72
C LEU A 44 -46.66 -14.41 27.42
N GLU A 45 -46.15 -15.50 27.98
CA GLU A 45 -44.85 -16.06 27.64
C GLU A 45 -44.78 -16.48 26.16
N GLY A 46 -45.81 -17.16 25.65
CA GLY A 46 -45.91 -17.51 24.22
C GLY A 46 -45.93 -16.28 23.31
N PHE A 47 -46.65 -15.23 23.69
CA PHE A 47 -46.71 -13.97 22.95
C PHE A 47 -45.38 -13.23 22.96
N ALA A 48 -44.72 -13.16 24.12
CA ALA A 48 -43.37 -12.59 24.25
C ALA A 48 -42.36 -13.38 23.42
N PHE A 49 -42.47 -14.72 23.37
CA PHE A 49 -41.62 -15.57 22.54
C PHE A 49 -41.78 -15.27 21.04
N LEU A 50 -43.01 -15.15 20.54
CA LEU A 50 -43.28 -14.82 19.14
C LEU A 50 -42.83 -13.39 18.80
N SER A 51 -43.13 -12.42 19.66
CA SER A 51 -42.75 -11.01 19.46
C SER A 51 -41.23 -10.83 19.48
N ALA A 52 -40.53 -11.54 20.37
CA ALA A 52 -39.08 -11.55 20.42
C ALA A 52 -38.44 -12.08 19.13
N ARG A 53 -39.08 -13.04 18.44
CA ARG A 53 -38.60 -13.55 17.14
C ARG A 53 -38.73 -12.50 16.04
N ILE A 54 -39.82 -11.74 16.04
CA ILE A 54 -40.03 -10.66 15.09
C ILE A 54 -38.97 -9.58 15.32
N ARG A 55 -38.75 -9.18 16.56
CA ARG A 55 -37.76 -8.15 16.92
C ARG A 55 -36.33 -8.59 16.60
N GLU A 56 -35.97 -9.84 16.92
CA GLU A 56 -34.69 -10.43 16.52
C GLU A 56 -34.50 -10.34 15.00
N ARG A 57 -35.52 -10.72 14.20
CA ARG A 57 -35.42 -10.65 12.74
C ARG A 57 -35.35 -9.23 12.19
N VAL A 58 -36.03 -8.27 12.81
CA VAL A 58 -35.98 -6.85 12.40
C VAL A 58 -34.59 -6.29 12.66
N ASP A 59 -34.01 -6.57 13.84
CA ASP A 59 -32.66 -6.11 14.17
C ASP A 59 -31.62 -6.76 13.26
N ASP A 60 -31.78 -8.04 12.93
CA ASP A 60 -30.91 -8.77 11.97
C ASP A 60 -31.03 -8.25 10.53
N ALA A 61 -32.13 -7.59 10.15
CA ALA A 61 -32.33 -7.06 8.81
C ALA A 61 -31.59 -5.73 8.56
N VAL A 62 -31.27 -4.97 9.62
CA VAL A 62 -30.57 -3.68 9.49
C VAL A 62 -29.19 -3.83 8.83
N PRO A 63 -28.32 -4.79 9.23
CA PRO A 63 -27.07 -5.07 8.52
C PRO A 63 -27.25 -5.38 7.04
N GLU A 64 -28.30 -6.11 6.64
CA GLU A 64 -28.58 -6.42 5.24
C GLU A 64 -28.83 -5.13 4.42
N ILE A 65 -29.61 -4.20 4.98
CA ILE A 65 -29.89 -2.89 4.35
C ILE A 65 -28.62 -2.04 4.26
N VAL A 66 -27.86 -1.94 5.35
CA VAL A 66 -26.61 -1.16 5.38
C VAL A 66 -25.59 -1.73 4.40
N HIS A 67 -25.49 -3.06 4.30
CA HIS A 67 -24.61 -3.71 3.34
C HIS A 67 -25.01 -3.39 1.90
N GLY A 68 -26.31 -3.50 1.55
CA GLY A 68 -26.79 -3.16 0.22
C GLY A 68 -26.56 -1.69 -0.16
N LEU A 69 -26.74 -0.75 0.78
CA LEU A 69 -26.40 0.65 0.56
C LEU A 69 -24.89 0.86 0.37
N ALA A 70 -24.06 0.14 1.14
CA ALA A 70 -22.61 0.19 1.01
C ALA A 70 -22.13 -0.40 -0.32
N GLU A 71 -22.78 -1.44 -0.87
CA GLU A 71 -22.48 -1.97 -2.20
C GLU A 71 -22.71 -0.94 -3.31
N LEU A 72 -23.73 -0.10 -3.17
CA LEU A 72 -24.05 0.95 -4.15
C LEU A 72 -23.10 2.16 -4.04
N LEU A 73 -22.82 2.61 -2.83
CA LEU A 73 -22.07 3.85 -2.59
C LEU A 73 -20.56 3.62 -2.46
N LEU A 74 -20.16 2.50 -1.87
CA LEU A 74 -18.81 2.20 -1.41
C LEU A 74 -18.34 0.76 -1.76
N PRO A 75 -18.58 0.24 -2.98
CA PRO A 75 -18.27 -1.15 -3.34
C PRO A 75 -16.78 -1.50 -3.16
N GLN A 76 -15.90 -0.53 -3.30
CA GLN A 76 -14.45 -0.70 -3.13
C GLN A 76 -14.03 -1.10 -1.70
N TYR A 77 -14.80 -0.74 -0.68
CA TYR A 77 -14.48 -1.06 0.71
C TYR A 77 -15.02 -2.41 1.17
N LEU A 78 -15.97 -2.99 0.42
CA LEU A 78 -16.50 -4.32 0.70
C LEU A 78 -15.65 -5.43 0.03
N ARG A 79 -14.72 -5.06 -0.85
CA ARG A 79 -13.84 -6.02 -1.52
C ARG A 79 -12.72 -6.48 -0.58
N PRO A 80 -12.40 -7.77 -0.55
CA PRO A 80 -11.23 -8.25 0.18
C PRO A 80 -9.95 -7.65 -0.42
N LEU A 81 -8.98 -7.35 0.44
CA LEU A 81 -7.65 -6.93 0.01
C LEU A 81 -6.86 -8.15 -0.50
N PRO A 82 -6.32 -8.11 -1.73
CA PRO A 82 -5.46 -9.19 -2.21
C PRO A 82 -4.11 -9.18 -1.48
N ALA A 83 -3.43 -10.32 -1.48
CA ALA A 83 -2.02 -10.35 -1.11
C ALA A 83 -1.20 -9.52 -2.13
N MET A 84 -0.25 -8.72 -1.63
CA MET A 84 0.56 -7.84 -2.45
C MET A 84 2.02 -7.90 -1.99
N SER A 85 2.95 -7.73 -2.93
CA SER A 85 4.38 -7.67 -2.64
C SER A 85 5.11 -6.90 -3.75
N ILE A 86 6.33 -6.47 -3.47
CA ILE A 86 7.27 -5.96 -4.47
C ILE A 86 8.15 -7.13 -4.93
N ILE A 87 8.36 -7.25 -6.24
CA ILE A 87 9.23 -8.26 -6.84
C ILE A 87 10.35 -7.56 -7.61
N GLU A 88 11.51 -8.18 -7.72
CA GLU A 88 12.63 -7.65 -8.52
C GLU A 88 12.83 -8.53 -9.76
N PHE A 89 12.87 -7.92 -10.94
CA PHE A 89 13.29 -8.60 -12.16
C PHE A 89 14.80 -8.44 -12.34
N LYS A 90 15.54 -9.55 -12.40
CA LYS A 90 16.99 -9.55 -12.63
C LYS A 90 17.30 -9.88 -14.09
N PRO A 91 17.39 -8.89 -15.00
CA PRO A 91 17.71 -9.16 -16.39
C PRO A 91 19.18 -9.58 -16.55
N GLN A 92 19.45 -10.42 -17.55
CA GLN A 92 20.81 -10.65 -18.00
C GLN A 92 21.27 -9.46 -18.85
N ILE A 93 21.98 -8.50 -18.25
CA ILE A 93 22.31 -7.22 -18.91
C ILE A 93 23.13 -7.36 -20.20
N LYS A 94 23.88 -8.46 -20.38
CA LYS A 94 24.64 -8.76 -21.61
C LYS A 94 23.75 -9.23 -22.76
N ALA A 95 22.55 -9.73 -22.46
CA ALA A 95 21.59 -10.21 -23.46
C ALA A 95 20.61 -9.11 -23.90
N LEU A 96 20.49 -8.02 -23.13
CA LEU A 96 19.64 -6.88 -23.45
C LEU A 96 20.31 -6.01 -24.53
N ARG A 97 19.62 -5.85 -25.66
CA ARG A 97 20.02 -4.94 -26.76
C ARG A 97 19.24 -3.62 -26.78
N GLY A 98 18.38 -3.40 -25.78
CA GLY A 98 17.43 -2.31 -25.69
C GLY A 98 16.66 -2.38 -24.37
N VAL A 99 15.83 -1.37 -24.11
CA VAL A 99 14.86 -1.41 -23.01
C VAL A 99 13.86 -2.54 -23.28
N ARG A 100 13.67 -3.43 -22.30
CA ARG A 100 12.63 -4.47 -22.37
C ARG A 100 11.53 -4.14 -21.38
N ASN A 101 10.36 -3.77 -21.87
CA ASN A 101 9.21 -3.48 -21.03
C ASN A 101 8.51 -4.77 -20.55
N VAL A 102 8.24 -4.83 -19.24
CA VAL A 102 7.30 -5.76 -18.62
C VAL A 102 6.02 -4.96 -18.35
N PRO A 103 4.94 -5.23 -19.08
CA PRO A 103 3.74 -4.41 -18.98
C PRO A 103 3.04 -4.64 -17.64
N ARG A 104 2.30 -3.63 -17.20
CA ARG A 104 1.25 -3.79 -16.20
C ARG A 104 0.30 -4.90 -16.63
N GLY A 105 -0.16 -5.67 -15.67
CA GLY A 105 -1.09 -6.75 -15.93
C GLY A 105 -0.42 -8.08 -16.29
N ARG A 106 0.91 -8.18 -16.22
CA ARG A 106 1.63 -9.41 -16.54
C ARG A 106 1.47 -10.44 -15.41
N PRO A 107 1.04 -11.68 -15.69
CA PRO A 107 0.94 -12.71 -14.67
C PRO A 107 2.33 -13.18 -14.24
N VAL A 108 2.50 -13.38 -12.93
CA VAL A 108 3.71 -13.89 -12.28
C VAL A 108 3.30 -15.04 -11.37
N GLY A 109 3.72 -16.25 -11.72
CA GLY A 109 3.44 -17.45 -10.94
C GLY A 109 4.39 -17.60 -9.76
N THR A 110 3.91 -18.11 -8.64
CA THR A 110 4.75 -18.57 -7.54
C THR A 110 5.15 -20.03 -7.75
N ASN A 111 6.23 -20.45 -7.10
CA ASN A 111 6.39 -21.87 -6.80
C ASN A 111 5.20 -22.34 -5.93
N PRO A 112 4.77 -23.61 -6.02
CA PRO A 112 3.68 -24.12 -5.19
C PRO A 112 3.97 -23.91 -3.70
N VAL A 113 3.05 -23.25 -3.00
CA VAL A 113 3.05 -23.12 -1.54
C VAL A 113 1.97 -24.05 -1.02
N GLU A 114 2.35 -25.00 -0.16
CA GLU A 114 1.44 -26.06 0.32
C GLU A 114 0.74 -26.83 -0.82
N GLY A 115 1.45 -27.04 -1.94
CA GLY A 115 0.92 -27.73 -3.11
C GLY A 115 0.06 -26.87 -4.04
N THR A 116 -0.20 -25.60 -3.71
CA THR A 116 -0.98 -24.68 -4.55
C THR A 116 -0.09 -23.61 -5.16
N ALA A 117 -0.04 -23.52 -6.49
CA ALA A 117 0.61 -22.43 -7.19
C ALA A 117 -0.33 -21.21 -7.23
N LEU A 118 0.16 -20.05 -6.79
CA LEU A 118 -0.57 -18.79 -6.84
C LEU A 118 -0.11 -17.98 -8.06
N THR A 119 -1.00 -17.15 -8.60
CA THR A 119 -0.66 -16.22 -9.68
C THR A 119 -0.89 -14.80 -9.19
N PHE A 120 0.19 -14.02 -9.17
CA PHE A 120 0.17 -12.57 -8.98
C PHE A 120 0.13 -11.89 -10.35
N GLN A 121 -0.11 -10.59 -10.34
CA GLN A 121 -0.10 -9.76 -11.53
C GLN A 121 0.69 -8.48 -11.25
N THR A 122 1.54 -8.06 -12.20
CA THR A 122 2.22 -6.76 -12.10
C THR A 122 1.20 -5.62 -12.11
N CYS A 123 1.39 -4.61 -11.27
CA CYS A 123 0.53 -3.44 -11.22
C CYS A 123 1.10 -2.24 -11.97
N TYR A 124 2.41 -2.23 -12.25
CA TYR A 124 3.13 -1.14 -12.91
C TYR A 124 3.78 -1.65 -14.21
N ASP A 125 4.02 -0.74 -15.15
CA ASP A 125 4.94 -0.98 -16.26
C ASP A 125 6.38 -0.88 -15.74
N VAL A 126 7.20 -1.88 -16.03
CA VAL A 126 8.59 -1.94 -15.58
C VAL A 126 9.52 -2.02 -16.78
N ASP A 127 10.39 -1.03 -16.92
CA ASP A 127 11.42 -1.01 -17.96
C ASP A 127 12.68 -1.73 -17.46
N LEU A 128 13.00 -2.88 -18.06
CA LEU A 128 14.23 -3.60 -17.79
C LEU A 128 15.37 -2.95 -18.60
N LEU A 129 16.27 -2.29 -17.88
CA LEU A 129 17.45 -1.64 -18.43
C LEU A 129 18.65 -2.60 -18.40
N PRO A 130 19.64 -2.42 -19.29
CA PRO A 130 20.91 -3.16 -19.25
C PRO A 130 21.81 -2.61 -18.13
N LEU A 131 21.29 -2.60 -16.90
CA LEU A 131 21.90 -1.99 -15.72
C LEU A 131 21.77 -2.93 -14.52
N GLU A 132 22.80 -3.03 -13.69
CA GLU A 132 22.76 -3.79 -12.45
C GLU A 132 23.33 -2.97 -11.29
N MET A 133 22.83 -3.21 -10.08
CA MET A 133 23.36 -2.62 -8.86
C MET A 133 24.74 -3.20 -8.56
N VAL A 134 25.69 -2.34 -8.18
CA VAL A 134 27.06 -2.74 -7.82
C VAL A 134 27.34 -2.51 -6.34
N SER A 135 27.04 -1.31 -5.85
CA SER A 135 27.24 -0.97 -4.45
C SER A 135 26.53 0.32 -4.07
N VAL A 136 26.20 0.43 -2.78
CA VAL A 136 25.69 1.66 -2.17
C VAL A 136 26.65 2.05 -1.06
N ASP A 137 27.22 3.25 -1.18
CA ASP A 137 28.21 3.76 -0.23
C ASP A 137 27.70 5.06 0.39
N HIS A 138 27.85 5.20 1.70
CA HIS A 138 27.45 6.39 2.44
C HIS A 138 28.67 7.04 3.05
N ASP A 139 28.93 8.28 2.65
CA ASP A 139 30.12 9.02 3.03
C ASP A 139 29.75 10.35 3.66
N GLU A 140 30.02 10.42 4.96
CA GLU A 140 29.80 11.59 5.80
C GLU A 140 31.12 12.28 6.17
N ALA A 141 32.24 11.95 5.50
CA ALA A 141 33.55 12.51 5.84
C ALA A 141 33.57 14.04 5.76
N VAL A 142 32.74 14.63 4.91
CA VAL A 142 32.53 16.08 4.82
C VAL A 142 31.16 16.42 5.42
N ALA A 143 31.15 16.93 6.65
CA ALA A 143 29.93 17.18 7.41
C ALA A 143 28.89 18.06 6.69
N ASN A 144 29.33 19.06 5.90
CA ASN A 144 28.45 19.97 5.17
C ASN A 144 28.15 19.51 3.73
N ARG A 145 28.61 18.31 3.35
CA ARG A 145 28.35 17.71 2.04
C ARG A 145 28.38 16.18 2.11
N PRO A 146 27.54 15.55 2.94
CA PRO A 146 27.44 14.10 2.95
C PRO A 146 26.87 13.60 1.63
N VAL A 147 27.31 12.42 1.23
CA VAL A 147 26.98 11.85 -0.08
C VAL A 147 26.57 10.39 0.08
N ILE A 148 25.42 10.04 -0.51
CA ILE A 148 25.08 8.64 -0.79
C ILE A 148 25.42 8.37 -2.24
N ARG A 149 26.26 7.37 -2.48
CA ARG A 149 26.73 6.99 -3.80
C ARG A 149 26.11 5.67 -4.20
N VAL A 150 25.35 5.69 -5.28
CA VAL A 150 24.79 4.50 -5.90
C VAL A 150 25.60 4.20 -7.15
N LYS A 151 26.37 3.10 -7.11
CA LYS A 151 27.12 2.61 -8.25
C LYS A 151 26.37 1.48 -8.94
N MET A 152 26.34 1.57 -10.26
CA MET A 152 25.70 0.60 -11.14
C MET A 152 26.67 0.22 -12.26
N ARG A 153 26.44 -0.94 -12.87
CA ARG A 153 27.22 -1.42 -14.01
C ARG A 153 26.30 -1.64 -15.20
N THR A 154 26.77 -1.19 -16.36
CA THR A 154 26.15 -1.45 -17.66
C THR A 154 27.11 -2.21 -18.57
N THR A 155 26.74 -2.34 -19.84
CA THR A 155 27.62 -2.80 -20.92
C THR A 155 27.84 -1.66 -21.90
N GLU A 156 28.86 -1.73 -22.74
CA GLU A 156 29.11 -0.75 -23.80
C GLU A 156 27.86 -0.46 -24.65
N ALA A 157 27.15 -1.51 -25.08
CA ALA A 157 25.90 -1.39 -25.81
C ALA A 157 24.74 -0.82 -24.97
N GLY A 158 24.82 -0.93 -23.65
CA GLY A 158 23.84 -0.41 -22.69
C GLY A 158 23.95 1.08 -22.41
N ARG A 159 25.15 1.66 -22.55
CA ARG A 159 25.44 3.10 -22.31
C ARG A 159 24.46 4.07 -23.02
N PRO A 160 24.18 3.95 -24.33
CA PRO A 160 23.20 4.82 -24.98
C PRO A 160 21.75 4.56 -24.54
N ILE A 161 21.44 3.34 -24.07
CA ILE A 161 20.07 2.95 -23.66
C ILE A 161 19.70 3.58 -22.31
N ILE A 162 20.66 3.68 -21.40
CA ILE A 162 20.45 4.29 -20.08
C ILE A 162 20.44 5.83 -20.12
N ALA A 163 20.98 6.44 -21.19
CA ALA A 163 21.01 7.89 -21.42
C ALA A 163 19.67 8.40 -21.95
N ARG A 164 18.60 8.16 -21.20
CA ARG A 164 17.19 8.41 -21.60
C ARG A 164 16.50 9.44 -20.71
N ASP A 165 15.44 10.06 -21.23
CA ASP A 165 14.70 11.12 -20.53
C ASP A 165 13.81 10.58 -19.41
N GLU A 166 13.33 9.35 -19.52
CA GLU A 166 12.51 8.69 -18.50
C GLU A 166 13.32 8.29 -17.25
N GLY A 167 14.65 8.42 -17.32
CA GLY A 167 15.55 8.24 -16.19
C GLY A 167 15.68 6.80 -15.72
N ILE A 168 16.05 6.67 -14.44
CA ILE A 168 16.20 5.39 -13.74
C ILE A 168 15.29 5.38 -12.53
N ARG A 169 14.47 4.32 -12.41
CA ARG A 169 13.63 4.07 -11.25
C ARG A 169 14.35 3.20 -10.23
N PHE A 170 14.34 3.63 -8.98
CA PHE A 170 14.83 2.85 -7.85
C PHE A 170 13.68 2.51 -6.89
N PHE A 171 13.69 1.28 -6.39
CA PHE A 171 12.96 0.91 -5.19
C PHE A 171 13.92 1.00 -3.99
N LEU A 172 13.50 1.71 -2.95
CA LEU A 172 14.23 1.83 -1.69
C LEU A 172 13.83 0.65 -0.80
N ALA A 173 14.71 -0.36 -0.75
CA ALA A 173 14.45 -1.62 -0.06
C ALA A 173 15.08 -1.65 1.34
N GLY A 174 14.58 -2.55 2.17
CA GLY A 174 15.03 -2.74 3.55
C GLY A 174 13.89 -2.55 4.55
N GLU A 175 14.26 -2.35 5.82
CA GLU A 175 13.29 -2.06 6.86
C GLU A 175 12.55 -0.74 6.58
N LEU A 176 11.24 -0.72 6.85
CA LEU A 176 10.38 0.42 6.53
C LEU A 176 10.90 1.74 7.12
N GLY A 177 11.40 1.74 8.36
CA GLY A 177 11.95 2.94 9.00
C GLY A 177 13.14 3.52 8.25
N LEU A 178 14.10 2.66 7.85
CA LEU A 178 15.26 3.07 7.06
C LEU A 178 14.85 3.58 5.68
N ALA A 179 14.06 2.80 4.94
CA ALA A 179 13.67 3.12 3.58
C ALA A 179 12.79 4.39 3.50
N ALA A 180 11.87 4.58 4.46
CA ALA A 180 11.07 5.80 4.54
C ALA A 180 11.91 7.04 4.90
N THR A 181 12.89 6.88 5.79
CA THR A 181 13.84 7.95 6.14
C THR A 181 14.67 8.32 4.92
N LEU A 182 15.27 7.33 4.25
CA LEU A 182 16.02 7.51 3.01
C LEU A 182 15.17 8.19 1.92
N HIS A 183 13.91 7.78 1.75
CA HIS A 183 12.97 8.40 0.82
C HIS A 183 12.75 9.90 1.12
N LEU A 184 12.53 10.25 2.39
CA LEU A 184 12.42 11.64 2.83
C LEU A 184 13.69 12.43 2.50
N TRP A 185 14.87 11.88 2.81
CA TRP A 185 16.14 12.57 2.57
C TRP A 185 16.39 12.79 1.08
N LEU A 186 16.17 11.79 0.24
CA LEU A 186 16.31 11.90 -1.21
C LEU A 186 15.36 12.95 -1.80
N LEU A 187 14.11 13.00 -1.37
CA LEU A 187 13.13 13.92 -1.94
C LEU A 187 13.18 15.33 -1.36
N ARG A 188 13.55 15.52 -0.09
CA ARG A 188 13.43 16.81 0.59
C ARG A 188 14.75 17.48 0.92
N HIS A 189 15.81 16.70 1.15
CA HIS A 189 17.08 17.19 1.67
C HIS A 189 18.26 16.97 0.73
N CYS A 190 18.05 16.26 -0.39
CA CYS A 190 19.04 16.16 -1.45
C CYS A 190 19.14 17.50 -2.19
N ALA A 191 20.33 18.09 -2.19
CA ALA A 191 20.62 19.34 -2.86
C ALA A 191 20.83 19.15 -4.37
N ALA A 192 21.55 18.08 -4.75
CA ALA A 192 21.86 17.77 -6.14
C ALA A 192 22.26 16.30 -6.30
N VAL A 193 22.20 15.80 -7.54
CA VAL A 193 22.74 14.48 -7.92
C VAL A 193 23.85 14.67 -8.94
N GLU A 194 25.07 14.31 -8.59
CA GLU A 194 26.18 14.30 -9.54
C GLU A 194 26.25 12.96 -10.27
N VAL A 195 26.31 13.01 -11.60
CA VAL A 195 26.40 11.84 -12.47
C VAL A 195 27.83 11.69 -12.95
N ARG A 196 28.42 10.51 -12.78
CA ARG A 196 29.76 10.15 -13.25
C ARG A 196 29.74 8.82 -13.99
N SER A 197 30.69 8.62 -14.90
CA SER A 197 31.00 7.29 -15.44
C SER A 197 32.50 7.00 -15.44
N SER A 198 32.85 5.71 -15.31
CA SER A 198 34.23 5.23 -15.34
C SER A 198 34.34 3.84 -15.96
N GLU A 199 35.48 3.54 -16.59
CA GLU A 199 35.74 2.20 -17.14
C GLU A 199 36.02 1.17 -16.05
N GLU A 200 36.67 1.59 -14.97
CA GLU A 200 36.98 0.73 -13.82
C GLU A 200 36.04 0.99 -12.64
N ARG A 201 35.74 -0.07 -11.87
CA ARG A 201 34.85 -0.02 -10.69
C ARG A 201 35.30 1.00 -9.64
N ASN A 202 36.62 1.10 -9.45
CA ASN A 202 37.27 1.88 -8.40
C ASN A 202 38.19 2.96 -8.97
N ALA A 203 37.89 3.46 -10.17
CA ALA A 203 38.63 4.57 -10.75
C ALA A 203 38.62 5.80 -9.79
N PRO A 204 39.70 6.59 -9.77
CA PRO A 204 39.70 7.86 -9.05
C PRO A 204 38.58 8.76 -9.57
N ARG A 205 37.93 9.49 -8.66
CA ARG A 205 36.77 10.33 -8.99
C ARG A 205 37.21 11.54 -9.79
N GLY A 206 36.72 11.64 -11.03
CA GLY A 206 36.85 12.82 -11.87
C GLY A 206 35.73 13.85 -11.64
N GLU A 207 35.71 14.87 -12.50
CA GLU A 207 34.62 15.85 -12.56
C GLU A 207 33.28 15.18 -12.92
N PRO A 208 32.16 15.67 -12.35
CA PRO A 208 30.84 15.16 -12.72
C PRO A 208 30.53 15.50 -14.18
N MET A 209 29.98 14.53 -14.92
CA MET A 209 29.52 14.75 -16.29
C MET A 209 28.32 15.70 -16.33
N ARG A 210 27.48 15.64 -15.30
CA ARG A 210 26.31 16.49 -15.11
C ARG A 210 25.95 16.53 -13.63
N THR A 211 25.46 17.69 -13.20
CA THR A 211 24.84 17.86 -11.88
C THR A 211 23.35 18.09 -12.09
N LEU A 212 22.55 17.15 -11.62
CA LEU A 212 21.09 17.21 -11.67
C LEU A 212 20.58 17.97 -10.46
N GLU A 213 19.60 18.84 -10.68
CA GLU A 213 18.90 19.52 -9.60
C GLU A 213 17.97 18.56 -8.84
N ARG A 214 17.64 18.91 -7.60
CA ARG A 214 16.69 18.17 -6.76
C ARG A 214 15.39 17.82 -7.48
N ASP A 215 14.90 18.69 -8.36
CA ASP A 215 13.65 18.50 -9.09
C ASP A 215 13.68 17.33 -10.06
N GLN A 216 14.86 16.77 -10.37
CA GLN A 216 15.00 15.55 -11.16
C GLN A 216 14.72 14.27 -10.35
N ILE A 217 14.60 14.35 -9.03
CA ILE A 217 14.19 13.23 -8.17
C ILE A 217 12.67 13.33 -7.94
N LYS A 218 11.91 12.38 -8.49
CA LYS A 218 10.44 12.37 -8.37
C LYS A 218 9.96 11.18 -7.53
N PRO A 219 8.98 11.39 -6.62
CA PRO A 219 8.31 10.27 -5.96
C PRO A 219 7.48 9.46 -6.96
N VAL A 220 7.29 8.18 -6.65
CA VAL A 220 6.46 7.25 -7.44
C VAL A 220 5.43 6.61 -6.52
N GLY A 221 4.25 6.31 -7.05
CA GLY A 221 3.12 5.68 -6.34
C GLY A 221 1.89 6.58 -6.17
N LEU A 222 1.93 7.81 -6.70
CA LEU A 222 0.90 8.83 -6.52
C LEU A 222 0.07 9.07 -7.79
N ARG A 223 0.46 8.50 -8.94
CA ARG A 223 -0.26 8.68 -10.22
C ARG A 223 -1.35 7.61 -10.41
N GLU A 224 -2.31 7.87 -11.30
CA GLU A 224 -3.40 6.93 -11.62
C GLU A 224 -2.88 5.59 -12.19
N ASN A 225 -1.85 5.66 -13.05
CA ASN A 225 -1.20 4.47 -13.60
C ASN A 225 -0.29 3.72 -12.60
N GLU A 226 -0.13 4.25 -11.39
CA GLU A 226 0.63 3.69 -10.27
C GLU A 226 -0.31 3.14 -9.17
N ALA A 227 -1.54 2.81 -9.55
CA ALA A 227 -2.54 2.17 -8.69
C ALA A 227 -2.29 0.65 -8.59
N VAL A 228 -2.21 0.15 -7.36
CA VAL A 228 -2.07 -1.28 -7.06
C VAL A 228 -3.45 -1.91 -6.91
N LEU A 229 -4.35 -1.24 -6.19
CA LEU A 229 -5.72 -1.75 -5.97
C LEU A 229 -6.65 -1.37 -7.13
N PRO A 230 -7.50 -2.30 -7.61
CA PRO A 230 -8.55 -1.98 -8.57
C PRO A 230 -9.53 -0.97 -7.97
N TRP A 231 -9.60 0.22 -8.55
CA TRP A 231 -10.44 1.31 -8.04
C TRP A 231 -11.55 1.68 -9.04
N PRO A 232 -12.80 1.87 -8.58
CA PRO A 232 -13.86 2.34 -9.45
C PRO A 232 -13.59 3.77 -9.94
N LYS A 233 -13.83 4.05 -11.23
CA LYS A 233 -13.58 5.38 -11.84
C LYS A 233 -14.43 6.51 -11.25
N PHE A 234 -15.58 6.18 -10.66
CA PHE A 234 -16.48 7.15 -10.04
C PHE A 234 -16.12 7.43 -8.57
N ALA A 235 -15.27 6.60 -7.95
CA ALA A 235 -14.89 6.75 -6.56
C ALA A 235 -13.75 7.79 -6.45
N PRO A 236 -13.76 8.66 -5.42
CA PRO A 236 -12.65 9.56 -5.16
C PRO A 236 -11.32 8.80 -5.02
N GLU A 237 -10.22 9.34 -5.57
CA GLU A 237 -8.91 8.67 -5.51
C GLU A 237 -8.22 8.81 -4.15
N GLY A 238 -8.52 9.87 -3.39
CA GLY A 238 -7.90 10.13 -2.09
C GLY A 238 -8.02 8.95 -1.11
N SER A 239 -9.19 8.30 -1.11
CA SER A 239 -9.45 7.11 -0.31
C SER A 239 -8.62 5.89 -0.75
N ARG A 240 -8.32 5.76 -2.05
CA ARG A 240 -7.43 4.71 -2.56
C ARG A 240 -6.05 4.86 -1.95
N PHE A 241 -5.49 6.07 -1.97
CA PHE A 241 -4.14 6.30 -1.45
C PHE A 241 -4.02 5.93 0.02
N VAL A 242 -5.02 6.28 0.84
CA VAL A 242 -5.08 5.89 2.25
C VAL A 242 -5.12 4.37 2.40
N GLN A 243 -6.00 3.69 1.66
CA GLN A 243 -6.12 2.23 1.73
C GLN A 243 -4.82 1.54 1.31
N GLU A 244 -4.20 1.98 0.22
CA GLU A 244 -2.92 1.43 -0.23
C GLU A 244 -1.77 1.75 0.73
N TYR A 245 -1.78 2.92 1.38
CA TYR A 245 -0.78 3.28 2.40
C TYR A 245 -0.80 2.36 3.59
N PHE A 246 -2.00 2.00 4.09
CA PHE A 246 -2.11 1.07 5.21
C PHE A 246 -1.95 -0.40 4.81
N SER A 247 -2.16 -0.74 3.54
CA SER A 247 -2.09 -2.13 3.05
C SER A 247 -0.71 -2.52 2.51
N LEU A 248 -0.02 -1.61 1.82
CA LEU A 248 1.30 -1.83 1.23
C LEU A 248 2.11 -0.52 1.22
N PRO A 249 2.62 -0.05 2.38
CA PRO A 249 3.37 1.22 2.46
C PRO A 249 4.56 1.28 1.50
N SER A 250 5.19 0.14 1.22
CA SER A 250 6.37 0.03 0.35
C SER A 250 6.12 0.48 -1.10
N LYS A 251 4.87 0.54 -1.58
CA LYS A 251 4.59 1.08 -2.93
C LYS A 251 5.04 2.53 -3.11
N TYR A 252 5.15 3.29 -2.01
CA TYR A 252 5.50 4.71 -2.00
C TYR A 252 7.00 4.93 -1.78
N LEU A 253 7.80 3.86 -1.71
CA LEU A 253 9.25 3.91 -1.49
C LEU A 253 10.02 3.81 -2.81
N PHE A 254 9.44 4.31 -3.88
CA PHE A 254 10.05 4.36 -5.20
C PHE A 254 10.39 5.80 -5.56
N ILE A 255 11.53 5.98 -6.22
CA ILE A 255 11.93 7.27 -6.79
C ILE A 255 12.35 7.11 -8.25
N ASP A 256 12.06 8.12 -9.06
CA ASP A 256 12.61 8.28 -10.40
C ASP A 256 13.72 9.33 -10.36
N VAL A 257 14.88 9.01 -10.93
CA VAL A 257 15.99 9.96 -11.17
C VAL A 257 16.03 10.27 -12.66
N LEU A 258 15.54 11.45 -13.02
CA LEU A 258 15.41 11.94 -14.40
C LEU A 258 16.64 12.74 -14.86
N GLY A 259 16.60 13.28 -16.08
CA GLY A 259 17.64 14.21 -16.56
C GLY A 259 18.92 13.53 -17.05
N LEU A 260 18.88 12.22 -17.30
CA LEU A 260 19.99 11.42 -17.85
C LEU A 260 20.05 11.46 -19.38
N GLY A 261 19.00 11.99 -20.03
CA GLY A 261 18.92 12.14 -21.48
C GLY A 261 20.08 12.94 -22.06
N GLY A 262 20.64 12.44 -23.17
CA GLY A 262 21.72 13.09 -23.90
C GLY A 262 23.09 13.05 -23.22
N LEU A 263 23.27 12.23 -22.18
CA LEU A 263 24.60 11.95 -21.61
C LEU A 263 25.34 10.90 -22.46
N GLU A 264 26.62 11.16 -22.73
CA GLU A 264 27.49 10.20 -23.39
C GLU A 264 28.38 9.50 -22.35
N PHE A 265 27.89 8.38 -21.80
CA PHE A 265 28.67 7.60 -20.84
C PHE A 265 29.89 6.97 -21.50
N ALA A 266 31.09 7.31 -21.03
CA ALA A 266 32.34 6.77 -21.55
C ALA A 266 32.73 5.43 -20.89
N GLY A 267 32.18 5.17 -19.69
CA GLY A 267 32.51 3.99 -18.88
C GLY A 267 31.33 3.04 -18.65
N ASP A 268 31.66 1.81 -18.26
CA ASP A 268 30.66 0.78 -17.91
C ASP A 268 30.12 0.93 -16.49
N TYR A 269 30.78 1.68 -15.62
CA TYR A 269 30.31 1.99 -14.29
C TYR A 269 29.68 3.38 -14.27
N ILE A 270 28.44 3.46 -13.80
CA ILE A 270 27.73 4.73 -13.59
C ILE A 270 27.57 4.94 -12.10
N GLU A 271 27.91 6.13 -11.63
CA GLU A 271 27.74 6.55 -10.25
C GLU A 271 26.76 7.72 -10.19
N LEU A 272 25.70 7.55 -9.39
CA LEU A 272 24.83 8.63 -8.96
C LEU A 272 25.21 9.01 -7.52
N SER A 273 25.74 10.22 -7.36
CA SER A 273 26.13 10.78 -6.07
C SER A 273 25.05 11.74 -5.59
N PHE A 274 24.20 11.30 -4.67
CA PHE A 274 23.19 12.12 -4.02
C PHE A 274 23.86 12.95 -2.93
N ILE A 275 23.89 14.27 -3.12
CA ILE A 275 24.54 15.22 -2.22
C ILE A 275 23.48 15.82 -1.31
N PHE A 276 23.76 15.86 -0.02
CA PHE A 276 22.87 16.42 0.99
C PHE A 276 23.47 17.68 1.61
N GLU A 277 22.61 18.54 2.15
CA GLU A 277 23.03 19.76 2.86
C GLU A 277 23.60 19.46 4.26
N ARG A 278 23.24 18.30 4.82
CA ARG A 278 23.60 17.85 6.16
C ARG A 278 23.49 16.31 6.25
N PRO A 279 24.13 15.66 7.24
CA PRO A 279 24.15 14.20 7.33
C PRO A 279 22.74 13.63 7.51
N PRO A 280 22.37 12.61 6.72
CA PRO A 280 21.07 11.97 6.87
C PRO A 280 21.03 11.17 8.18
N ASP A 281 20.04 11.47 9.01
CA ASP A 281 19.82 10.77 10.29
C ASP A 281 19.19 9.39 10.02
N LEU A 282 19.98 8.48 9.46
CA LEU A 282 19.54 7.13 9.09
C LEU A 282 19.48 6.25 10.35
N PRO A 283 18.38 5.52 10.58
CA PRO A 283 18.23 4.67 11.76
C PRO A 283 19.19 3.47 11.78
N SER A 284 19.73 3.10 10.62
CA SER A 284 20.71 2.03 10.47
C SER A 284 21.58 2.27 9.21
N PRO A 285 22.76 1.63 9.12
CA PRO A 285 23.63 1.78 7.94
C PRO A 285 22.98 1.29 6.65
N LEU A 286 23.30 1.95 5.54
CA LEU A 286 22.90 1.49 4.21
C LEU A 286 23.68 0.23 3.83
N THR A 287 23.04 -0.60 3.01
CA THR A 287 23.64 -1.79 2.40
C THR A 287 23.52 -1.69 0.89
N ASP A 288 24.27 -2.54 0.17
CA ASP A 288 24.17 -2.63 -1.30
C ASP A 288 22.75 -2.96 -1.79
N GLU A 289 21.92 -3.52 -0.91
CA GLU A 289 20.56 -3.93 -1.18
C GLU A 289 19.52 -2.84 -0.86
N SER A 290 19.93 -1.70 -0.31
CA SER A 290 19.05 -0.58 0.04
C SER A 290 18.46 0.12 -1.18
N PHE A 291 19.08 -0.04 -2.36
CA PHE A 291 18.55 0.41 -3.64
C PHE A 291 18.39 -0.80 -4.54
N ARG A 292 17.22 -0.94 -5.15
CA ARG A 292 16.91 -2.00 -6.13
C ARG A 292 16.47 -1.39 -7.44
N LEU A 293 16.80 -2.07 -8.54
CA LEU A 293 16.36 -1.74 -9.89
C LEU A 293 15.27 -2.73 -10.33
N HIS A 294 14.48 -2.35 -11.32
CA HIS A 294 13.55 -3.26 -12.00
C HIS A 294 12.53 -3.93 -11.08
N CYS A 295 11.96 -3.15 -10.15
CA CYS A 295 10.89 -3.58 -9.26
C CYS A 295 9.51 -3.15 -9.75
#